data_AF-A0A165GAW3-F1
#
_entry.id   AF-A0A165GAW3-F1
#
_cell.length_a   1.000
_cell.length_b   1.000
_cell.length_c   1.000
_cell.angle_alpha   90.00
_cell.angle_beta   90.00
_cell.angle_gamma   90.00
#
_symmetry.space_group_name_H-M   'P 1'
#
loop_
_entity.id
_entity.type
_entity.pdbx_description
1 polymer ?
#
loop_
_entity_poly.entity_id
_entity_poly.type
_entity_poly.pdbx_seq_one_letter_code
_entity_poly.pdbx_strand_id
1 'polypeptide(L)'
;MFGFGDEFNCAPDTVGVMEEILIEYILEVCNSASQGGRKTRLTVEDLRRVLSLPADSKKLARMEELLFMQEDIKRARAEFEDDEAMTRAINASQQ
;
A
#
# COMPACT_ATOMS: atom_id res chain seq x y z
N MET A 1 -3.62 13.80 -11.40
CA MET A 1 -4.27 14.79 -12.27
C MET A 1 -4.32 14.25 -13.70
N PHE A 2 -3.23 14.25 -14.48
CA PHE A 2 -3.22 13.74 -15.87
C PHE A 2 -3.84 12.33 -16.08
N GLY A 3 -3.53 11.36 -15.22
CA GLY A 3 -4.09 9.99 -15.31
C GLY A 3 -5.63 9.91 -15.13
N PHE A 4 -6.27 11.00 -14.73
CA PHE A 4 -7.72 11.16 -14.62
C PHE A 4 -8.30 12.10 -15.68
N GLY A 5 -7.52 12.51 -16.67
CA GLY A 5 -7.96 13.31 -17.82
C GLY A 5 -7.55 14.79 -17.79
N ASP A 6 -6.83 15.25 -16.77
CA ASP A 6 -6.30 16.61 -16.76
C ASP A 6 -5.16 16.79 -17.77
N GLU A 7 -4.78 18.04 -18.01
CA GLU A 7 -3.61 18.38 -18.81
C GLU A 7 -2.29 17.94 -18.14
N PHE A 8 -1.23 17.81 -18.94
CA PHE A 8 0.08 17.40 -18.44
C PHE A 8 0.70 18.45 -17.50
N ASN A 9 0.55 19.73 -17.84
CA ASN A 9 1.05 20.86 -17.05
C ASN A 9 -0.12 21.55 -16.33
N CYS A 10 -0.64 20.92 -15.28
CA CYS A 10 -1.68 21.53 -14.46
C CYS A 10 -1.20 22.85 -13.82
N ALA A 11 -2.13 23.78 -13.62
CA ALA A 11 -1.83 25.01 -12.88
C ALA A 11 -1.29 24.72 -11.47
N PRO A 12 -0.21 25.40 -11.02
CA PRO A 12 0.38 25.17 -9.70
C PRO A 12 -0.61 25.30 -8.54
N ASP A 13 -1.50 26.29 -8.61
CA ASP A 13 -2.51 26.53 -7.57
C ASP A 13 -3.50 25.37 -7.44
N THR A 14 -3.90 24.76 -8.57
CA THR A 14 -4.77 23.58 -8.58
C THR A 14 -4.07 22.37 -7.96
N VAL A 15 -2.78 22.19 -8.24
CA VAL A 15 -1.98 21.11 -7.64
C VAL A 15 -1.88 21.32 -6.12
N GLY A 16 -1.64 22.56 -5.67
CA GLY A 16 -1.59 22.89 -4.25
C GLY A 16 -2.89 22.57 -3.52
N VAL A 17 -4.04 22.98 -4.07
CA VAL A 17 -5.35 22.66 -3.49
C VAL A 17 -5.60 21.15 -3.46
N MET A 18 -5.23 20.43 -4.51
CA MET A 18 -5.37 18.97 -4.55
C MET A 18 -4.49 18.27 -3.50
N GLU A 19 -3.30 18.80 -3.23
CA GLU A 19 -2.42 18.31 -2.17
C GLU A 19 -3.06 18.50 -0.79
N GLU A 20 -3.60 19.70 -0.52
CA GLU A 20 -4.27 20.00 0.75
C GLU A 20 -5.47 19.08 0.99
N ILE A 21 -6.33 18.91 0.00
CA ILE A 21 -7.49 17.99 0.06
C ILE A 21 -7.03 16.55 0.30
N LEU A 22 -5.96 16.12 -0.36
CA LEU A 22 -5.43 14.76 -0.20
C LEU A 22 -4.90 14.53 1.22
N ILE A 23 -4.17 15.50 1.77
CA ILE A 23 -3.64 15.42 3.15
C ILE A 23 -4.81 15.33 4.13
N GLU A 24 -5.82 16.19 3.99
CA GLU A 24 -7.00 16.19 4.86
C GLU A 24 -7.72 14.84 4.81
N TYR A 25 -7.93 14.29 3.60
CA TYR A 25 -8.54 12.97 3.42
C TYR A 25 -7.75 11.86 4.13
N ILE A 26 -6.41 11.83 3.98
CA ILE A 26 -5.57 10.82 4.64
C ILE A 26 -5.67 10.93 6.15
N LEU A 27 -5.63 12.16 6.69
CA LEU A 27 -5.76 12.41 8.12
C LEU A 27 -7.11 11.91 8.66
N GLU A 28 -8.21 12.18 7.95
CA GLU A 28 -9.54 11.73 8.35
C GLU A 28 -9.65 10.20 8.36
N VAL A 29 -9.14 9.53 7.32
CA VAL A 29 -9.12 8.05 7.24
C VAL A 29 -8.30 7.45 8.38
N CYS A 30 -7.09 7.98 8.63
CA CYS A 30 -6.22 7.49 9.72
C CYS A 30 -6.84 7.72 11.10
N ASN A 31 -7.43 8.89 11.34
CA ASN A 31 -8.11 9.20 12.59
C ASN A 31 -9.30 8.26 12.81
N SER A 32 -10.14 8.05 11.79
CA SER A 32 -11.28 7.13 11.84
C SER A 32 -10.85 5.68 12.11
N ALA A 33 -9.73 5.27 11.52
CA ALA A 33 -9.15 3.95 11.73
C ALA A 33 -8.61 3.79 13.16
N SER A 34 -8.06 4.84 13.75
CA SER A 34 -7.53 4.86 15.11
C SER A 34 -8.58 4.86 16.23
N GLN A 35 -9.85 5.20 15.96
CA GLN A 35 -10.90 5.31 16.99
C GLN A 35 -11.30 3.98 17.67
N GLY A 36 -10.83 2.84 17.16
CA GLY A 36 -11.21 1.49 17.63
C GLY A 36 -10.45 0.96 18.86
N GLY A 37 -9.44 1.65 19.39
CA GLY A 37 -8.72 1.15 20.58
C GLY A 37 -7.61 2.05 21.11
N ARG A 38 -7.07 1.71 22.29
CA ARG A 38 -5.92 2.39 22.94
C ARG A 38 -4.57 2.11 22.27
N LYS A 39 -4.56 1.55 21.05
CA LYS A 39 -3.33 1.15 20.37
C LYS A 39 -2.64 2.38 19.80
N THR A 40 -1.33 2.47 20.02
CA THR A 40 -0.48 3.57 19.50
C THR A 40 -0.15 3.40 18.01
N ARG A 41 -0.41 2.23 17.43
CA ARG A 41 -0.05 1.90 16.04
C ARG A 41 -1.27 1.48 15.24
N LEU A 42 -1.38 2.05 14.05
CA LEU A 42 -2.37 1.68 13.03
C LEU A 42 -2.02 0.32 12.41
N THR A 43 -3.01 -0.53 12.19
CA THR A 43 -2.86 -1.80 11.48
C THR A 43 -3.63 -1.79 10.16
N VAL A 44 -3.29 -2.71 9.25
CA VAL A 44 -4.02 -2.89 7.98
C VAL A 44 -5.49 -3.23 8.24
N GLU A 45 -5.78 -3.96 9.31
CA GLU A 45 -7.15 -4.32 9.68
C GLU A 45 -7.98 -3.09 10.08
N ASP A 46 -7.36 -2.10 10.73
CA ASP A 46 -8.03 -0.86 11.08
C ASP A 46 -8.45 -0.07 9.83
N LEU A 47 -7.61 -0.10 8.78
CA LEU A 47 -7.92 0.49 7.47
C LEU A 47 -9.00 -0.31 6.73
N ARG A 48 -8.94 -1.65 6.74
CA ARG A 48 -9.99 -2.51 6.16
C ARG A 48 -11.36 -2.19 6.75
N ARG A 49 -11.43 -2.04 8.08
CA ARG A 49 -12.67 -1.71 8.79
C ARG A 49 -13.25 -0.36 8.35
N VAL A 50 -12.43 0.67 8.20
CA VAL A 50 -12.93 1.99 7.77
C VAL A 50 -13.36 1.97 6.30
N LEU A 51 -12.60 1.27 5.45
CA LEU A 51 -12.89 1.18 4.02
C LEU A 51 -13.99 0.15 3.67
N SER A 52 -14.55 -0.58 4.64
CA SER A 52 -15.62 -1.55 4.39
C SER A 52 -16.98 -0.92 4.11
N LEU A 53 -17.09 0.40 4.23
CA LEU A 53 -18.30 1.13 3.87
C LEU A 53 -18.58 1.00 2.36
N PRO A 54 -19.86 0.90 1.93
CA PRO A 54 -20.19 0.74 0.51
C PRO A 54 -19.58 1.82 -0.41
N ALA A 55 -19.49 3.06 0.10
CA ALA A 55 -18.90 4.20 -0.61
C ALA A 55 -17.40 4.02 -0.92
N ASP A 56 -16.70 3.19 -0.15
CA ASP A 56 -15.26 2.98 -0.25
C ASP A 56 -14.89 1.59 -0.80
N SER A 57 -15.87 0.81 -1.24
CA SER A 57 -15.70 -0.54 -1.79
C SER A 57 -14.58 -0.63 -2.85
N LYS A 58 -14.47 0.34 -3.75
CA LYS A 58 -13.38 0.40 -4.76
C LYS A 58 -12.00 0.65 -4.14
N LYS A 59 -11.93 1.46 -3.08
CA LYS A 59 -10.68 1.74 -2.35
C LYS A 59 -10.22 0.50 -1.58
N LEU A 60 -11.15 -0.19 -0.92
CA LEU A 60 -10.88 -1.46 -0.25
C LEU A 60 -10.37 -2.51 -1.23
N ALA A 61 -11.07 -2.71 -2.36
CA ALA A 61 -10.66 -3.67 -3.38
C ALA A 61 -9.25 -3.40 -3.91
N ARG A 62 -8.92 -2.12 -4.16
CA ARG A 62 -7.59 -1.73 -4.61
C ARG A 62 -6.52 -2.00 -3.54
N MET A 63 -6.83 -1.77 -2.27
CA MET A 63 -5.91 -2.07 -1.17
C MET A 63 -5.63 -3.59 -1.09
N GLU A 64 -6.65 -4.44 -1.17
CA GLU A 64 -6.45 -5.90 -1.17
C GLU A 64 -5.62 -6.39 -2.35
N GLU A 65 -5.88 -5.85 -3.56
CA GLU A 65 -5.10 -6.17 -4.75
C GLU A 65 -3.61 -5.85 -4.56
N LEU A 66 -3.29 -4.68 -4.01
CA LEU A 66 -1.91 -4.27 -3.75
C LEU A 66 -1.23 -5.15 -2.69
N LEU A 67 -1.94 -5.50 -1.63
CA LEU A 67 -1.43 -6.40 -0.59
C LEU A 67 -1.16 -7.80 -1.15
N PHE A 68 -2.05 -8.29 -2.00
CA PHE A 68 -1.88 -9.56 -2.71
C PHE A 68 -0.64 -9.54 -3.61
N MET A 69 -0.50 -8.51 -4.45
CA MET A 69 0.69 -8.34 -5.30
C MET A 69 1.99 -8.25 -4.49
N GLN A 70 1.96 -7.61 -3.33
CA GLN A 70 3.12 -7.54 -2.44
C GLN A 70 3.53 -8.92 -1.92
N GLU A 71 2.58 -9.76 -1.53
CA GLU A 71 2.86 -11.14 -1.11
C GLU A 71 3.37 -12.01 -2.26
N ASP A 72 2.83 -11.85 -3.48
CA ASP A 72 3.32 -12.54 -4.66
C ASP A 72 4.78 -12.17 -4.98
N ILE A 73 5.11 -10.87 -4.95
CA ILE A 73 6.48 -10.39 -5.15
C ILE A 73 7.41 -10.95 -4.06
N LYS A 74 6.94 -11.00 -2.81
CA LYS A 74 7.72 -11.52 -1.70
C LYS A 74 8.00 -13.02 -1.85
N ARG A 75 7.00 -13.80 -2.27
CA ARG A 75 7.16 -15.23 -2.56
C ARG A 75 8.15 -15.46 -3.70
N ALA A 76 7.99 -14.72 -4.81
CA ALA A 76 8.90 -14.82 -5.94
C ALA A 76 10.35 -14.52 -5.54
N ARG A 77 10.58 -13.52 -4.69
CA ARG A 77 11.93 -13.22 -4.17
C ARG A 77 12.52 -14.34 -3.30
N ALA A 78 11.70 -14.95 -2.44
CA ALA A 78 12.14 -16.04 -1.57
C ALA A 78 12.62 -17.27 -2.37
N GLU A 79 11.95 -17.58 -3.48
CA GLU A 79 12.37 -18.69 -4.36
C GLU A 79 13.80 -18.49 -4.90
N PHE A 80 14.19 -17.26 -5.23
CA PHE A 80 15.56 -16.96 -5.69
C PHE A 80 16.60 -16.97 -4.55
N GLU A 81 16.23 -16.54 -3.35
CA GLU A 81 17.14 -16.57 -2.19
C GLU A 81 17.47 -18.01 -1.76
N ASP A 82 16.48 -18.90 -1.79
CA ASP A 82 16.66 -20.33 -1.48
C ASP A 82 17.55 -21.02 -2.51
N ASP A 83 17.38 -20.72 -3.81
CA ASP A 83 18.22 -21.24 -4.89
C ASP A 83 19.69 -20.77 -4.78
N GLU A 84 19.92 -19.50 -4.44
CA GLU A 84 21.27 -18.98 -4.20
C GLU A 84 21.92 -19.59 -2.96
N ALA A 85 21.15 -19.79 -1.89
CA ALA A 85 21.64 -20.43 -0.67
C ALA A 85 22.01 -21.90 -0.93
N MET A 86 21.18 -22.62 -1.70
CA MET A 86 21.46 -24.00 -2.12
C MET A 86 22.72 -24.07 -3.00
N THR A 87 22.86 -23.18 -3.98
CA THR A 87 24.04 -23.11 -4.85
C THR A 87 25.32 -22.85 -4.05
N ARG A 88 25.26 -21.95 -3.06
CA ARG A 88 26.39 -21.68 -2.15
C ARG A 88 26.75 -22.90 -1.29
N ALA A 89 25.75 -23.61 -0.76
CA ALA A 89 25.98 -24.81 0.06
C ALA A 89 26.62 -25.96 -0.75
N ILE A 90 26.22 -26.14 -2.01
CA ILE A 90 26.82 -27.13 -2.91
C ILE A 90 28.30 -26.78 -3.17
N ASN A 91 28.61 -25.52 -3.46
CA ASN A 91 29.98 -25.10 -3.71
C ASN A 91 30.88 -25.22 -2.47
N ALA A 92 30.35 -24.96 -1.28
CA ALA A 92 31.09 -25.08 -0.02
C ALA A 92 31.37 -26.53 0.40
N SER A 93 30.58 -27.51 -0.07
CA SER A 93 30.80 -28.93 0.24
C SER A 93 31.76 -29.64 -0.72
N GLN A 94 32.19 -28.96 -1.80
CA GLN A 94 33.17 -29.47 -2.77
C GLN A 94 34.60 -28.95 -2.54
N GLN A 95 34.84 -28.17 -1.49
CA GLN A 95 36.17 -27.76 -0.98
C GLN A 95 36.48 -28.49 0.33
#